data_AF-A0A1I7XEY5-F1
#
_entry.id   AF-A0A1I7XEY5-F1
#
_cell.length_a   1.000
_cell.length_b   1.000
_cell.length_c   1.000
_cell.angle_alpha   90.00
_cell.angle_beta   90.00
_cell.angle_gamma   90.00
#
_symmetry.space_group_name_H-M   'P 1'
#
loop_
_entity.id
_entity.type
_entity.pdbx_description
1 polymer ?
#
loop_
_entity_poly.entity_id
_entity_poly.type
_entity_poly.pdbx_seq_one_letter_code
_entity_poly.pdbx_strand_id
1 'polypeptide(L)'
;MVFLTTPSYGRGNFQSIRFPNVFGVGDCINTPNAKTAAAVSSHLKTLEKNLQPVMNGLWPQAKYDGYASCPLVVGKSKVILAEFNSEGPMETIPLDQSKPRQDFFNY
;
A
#
# COMPACT_ATOMS: atom_id res chain seq x y z
N MET A 1 -2.37 -7.06 19.32
CA MET A 1 -1.89 -7.20 17.93
C MET A 1 -2.37 -8.55 17.43
N VAL A 2 -3.46 -8.59 16.66
CA VAL A 2 -3.99 -9.85 16.14
C VAL A 2 -4.21 -9.66 14.64
N PHE A 3 -3.46 -10.42 13.85
CA PHE A 3 -3.66 -10.57 12.41
C PHE A 3 -4.86 -11.50 12.22
N LEU A 4 -6.03 -10.94 11.85
CA LEU A 4 -7.17 -11.75 11.41
C LEU A 4 -7.40 -11.51 9.92
N THR A 5 -7.33 -12.61 9.19
CA THR A 5 -7.78 -12.75 7.81
C THR A 5 -9.31 -12.67 7.80
N THR A 6 -9.88 -11.46 7.79
CA THR A 6 -11.32 -11.28 7.58
C THR A 6 -11.58 -10.53 6.28
N PRO A 7 -12.68 -10.85 5.56
CA PRO A 7 -12.90 -10.36 4.20
C PRO A 7 -13.28 -8.86 4.12
N SER A 8 -13.37 -8.16 5.25
CA SER A 8 -14.11 -6.91 5.32
C SER A 8 -13.42 -5.92 6.27
N TYR A 9 -12.54 -5.10 5.71
CA TYR A 9 -12.02 -3.89 6.35
C TYR A 9 -12.76 -2.66 5.81
N GLY A 10 -12.95 -1.63 6.64
CA GLY A 10 -13.52 -0.35 6.20
C GLY A 10 -12.73 0.19 5.02
N ARG A 11 -13.42 0.61 3.95
CA ARG A 11 -12.80 0.95 2.64
C ARG A 11 -11.62 1.91 2.83
N GLY A 12 -10.40 1.38 2.75
CA GLY A 12 -9.14 2.12 2.79
C GLY A 12 -8.62 2.56 4.16
N ASN A 13 -9.34 2.35 5.26
CA ASN A 13 -8.89 2.82 6.59
C ASN A 13 -8.28 1.72 7.48
N PHE A 14 -8.29 0.47 6.99
CA PHE A 14 -7.70 -0.71 7.63
C PHE A 14 -8.31 -1.12 8.97
N GLN A 15 -9.44 -0.53 9.37
CA GLN A 15 -10.18 -0.93 10.57
C GLN A 15 -11.14 -2.08 10.25
N SER A 16 -11.23 -3.09 11.12
CA SER A 16 -12.19 -4.18 10.97
C SER A 16 -13.61 -3.67 11.07
N ILE A 17 -14.51 -4.14 10.19
CA ILE A 17 -15.94 -3.76 10.27
C ILE A 17 -16.64 -4.30 11.52
N ARG A 18 -16.10 -5.37 12.11
CA ARG A 18 -16.73 -6.09 13.24
C ARG A 18 -16.11 -5.70 14.58
N PHE A 19 -14.82 -5.34 14.57
CA PHE A 19 -14.07 -5.08 15.79
C PHE A 19 -13.35 -3.73 15.66
N PRO A 20 -13.89 -2.64 16.24
CA PRO A 20 -13.35 -1.29 16.08
C PRO A 20 -11.90 -1.11 16.57
N ASN A 21 -11.42 -1.99 17.43
CA ASN A 21 -10.06 -2.02 17.97
C ASN A 21 -9.10 -2.96 17.21
N VAL A 22 -9.53 -3.53 16.08
CA VAL A 22 -8.73 -4.44 15.26
C VAL A 22 -8.39 -3.79 13.93
N PHE A 23 -7.13 -3.86 13.55
CA PHE A 23 -6.61 -3.35 12.28
C PHE A 23 -5.84 -4.44 11.53
N GLY A 24 -5.87 -4.40 10.20
CA GLY A 24 -5.17 -5.36 9.35
C GLY A 24 -4.37 -4.67 8.26
N VAL A 25 -3.22 -5.24 7.90
CA VAL A 25 -2.31 -4.70 6.89
C VAL A 25 -1.66 -5.83 6.09
N GLY A 26 -1.34 -5.52 4.83
CA GLY A 26 -0.52 -6.36 3.96
C GLY A 26 -1.27 -7.50 3.30
N ASP A 27 -0.60 -8.63 3.08
CA ASP A 27 -1.13 -9.67 2.19
C ASP A 27 -2.32 -10.43 2.78
N CYS A 28 -2.52 -10.33 4.09
CA CYS A 28 -3.62 -10.98 4.82
C CYS A 28 -4.95 -10.22 4.75
N ILE A 29 -4.96 -9.02 4.15
CA ILE A 29 -6.18 -8.22 3.95
C ILE A 29 -6.63 -8.26 2.48
N ASN A 30 -7.92 -8.02 2.28
CA ASN A 30 -8.57 -8.10 0.98
C ASN A 30 -8.59 -6.75 0.26
N THR A 31 -7.42 -6.17 0.01
CA THR A 31 -7.30 -4.92 -0.77
C THR A 31 -7.27 -5.23 -2.27
N PRO A 32 -7.93 -4.41 -3.12
CA PRO A 32 -8.04 -4.65 -4.56
C PRO A 32 -6.80 -4.14 -5.32
N ASN A 33 -5.60 -4.46 -4.85
CA ASN A 33 -4.33 -4.05 -5.43
C ASN A 33 -3.29 -5.18 -5.37
N ALA A 34 -2.16 -5.01 -6.05
CA ALA A 34 -1.09 -6.00 -6.02
C ALA A 34 -0.49 -6.15 -4.61
N LYS A 35 -0.28 -7.40 -4.19
CA LYS A 35 0.28 -7.76 -2.88
C LYS A 35 1.80 -7.65 -2.89
N THR A 36 2.31 -6.46 -2.62
CA THR A 36 3.76 -6.17 -2.62
C THR A 36 4.20 -5.48 -1.34
N ALA A 37 5.49 -5.56 -1.01
CA ALA A 37 6.07 -4.88 0.15
C ALA A 37 5.88 -3.34 0.08
N ALA A 38 5.86 -2.78 -1.13
CA ALA A 38 5.57 -1.36 -1.33
C ALA A 38 4.13 -1.01 -0.94
N ALA A 39 3.16 -1.86 -1.27
CA ALA A 39 1.78 -1.70 -0.81
C ALA A 39 1.70 -1.76 0.72
N VAL A 40 2.41 -2.68 1.37
CA VAL A 40 2.49 -2.76 2.85
C VAL A 40 3.02 -1.45 3.44
N SER A 41 4.08 -0.88 2.88
CA SER A 41 4.62 0.42 3.33
C SER A 41 3.56 1.52 3.28
N SER A 42 2.80 1.61 2.17
CA SER A 42 1.71 2.57 2.05
C SER A 42 0.52 2.27 2.97
N HIS A 43 0.21 1.00 3.24
CA HIS A 43 -0.78 0.61 4.25
C HIS A 43 -0.42 1.15 5.63
N LEU A 44 0.86 0.99 6.04
CA LEU A 44 1.35 1.45 7.34
C LEU A 44 1.27 2.98 7.47
N LYS A 45 1.59 3.74 6.42
CA LYS A 45 1.47 5.21 6.41
C LYS A 45 0.03 5.69 6.65
N THR A 46 -0.95 5.01 6.04
CA THR A 46 -2.36 5.33 6.25
C THR A 46 -2.84 4.90 7.63
N LEU A 47 -2.38 3.73 8.11
CA LEU A 47 -2.72 3.23 9.45
C LEU A 47 -2.21 4.18 10.54
N GLU A 48 -0.96 4.65 10.43
CA GLU A 48 -0.37 5.61 11.37
C GLU A 48 -1.23 6.87 11.53
N LYS A 49 -1.71 7.43 10.41
CA LYS A 49 -2.61 8.59 10.41
C LYS A 49 -3.96 8.33 11.07
N ASN A 50 -4.42 7.09 11.09
CA ASN A 50 -5.72 6.69 11.61
C ASN A 50 -5.67 6.18 13.06
N LEU A 51 -4.54 5.61 13.49
CA LEU A 51 -4.42 4.97 14.79
C LEU A 51 -4.60 5.96 15.94
N GLN A 52 -3.95 7.12 15.87
CA GLN A 52 -4.05 8.15 16.90
C GLN A 52 -5.48 8.73 17.05
N PRO A 53 -6.19 9.11 15.96
CA PRO A 53 -7.61 9.47 16.04
C PRO A 53 -8.49 8.39 16.67
N VAL A 54 -8.33 7.12 16.26
CA VAL A 54 -9.15 6.03 16.79
C VAL A 54 -8.90 5.81 18.28
N MET A 55 -7.65 5.91 18.74
CA MET A 55 -7.32 5.85 20.17
C MET A 55 -7.97 6.99 20.98
N ASN A 56 -8.21 8.14 20.35
CA ASN A 56 -8.91 9.28 20.93
C ASN A 56 -10.45 9.19 20.79
N GLY A 57 -10.98 8.06 20.31
CA GLY A 57 -12.42 7.88 20.08
C GLY A 57 -12.96 8.59 18.84
N LEU A 58 -12.08 9.05 17.94
CA LEU A 58 -12.44 9.71 16.70
C LEU A 58 -12.51 8.73 15.53
N TRP A 59 -13.20 9.13 14.47
CA TRP A 59 -13.33 8.33 13.25
C TRP A 59 -12.08 8.44 12.36
N PRO A 60 -11.56 7.32 11.83
CA PRO A 60 -10.41 7.34 10.93
C PRO A 60 -10.77 8.00 9.59
N GLN A 61 -9.99 9.01 9.19
CA GLN A 61 -10.26 9.82 7.98
C GLN A 61 -9.32 9.46 6.82
N ALA A 62 -8.10 9.00 7.10
CA ALA A 62 -7.15 8.66 6.06
C ALA A 62 -7.61 7.41 5.32
N LYS A 63 -7.52 7.46 3.99
CA LYS A 63 -7.85 6.33 3.11
C LYS A 63 -6.64 6.00 2.27
N TYR A 64 -6.39 4.70 2.18
CA TYR A 64 -5.47 4.14 1.23
C TYR A 64 -6.03 4.24 -0.18
N ASP A 65 -5.17 4.64 -1.10
CA ASP A 65 -5.44 4.94 -2.50
C ASP A 65 -5.23 3.74 -3.43
N GLY A 66 -4.78 2.60 -2.91
CA GLY A 66 -4.49 1.41 -3.71
C GLY A 66 -3.07 1.35 -4.27
N TYR A 67 -2.16 2.25 -3.85
CA TYR A 67 -0.78 2.30 -4.33
C TYR A 67 -0.07 0.94 -4.23
N ALA A 68 0.46 0.46 -5.36
CA ALA A 68 1.37 -0.66 -5.42
C ALA A 68 2.59 -0.29 -6.25
N SER A 69 3.73 -0.93 -5.93
CA SER A 69 4.93 -0.86 -6.75
C SER A 69 5.47 -2.26 -7.00
N CYS A 70 5.97 -2.47 -8.22
CA CYS A 70 6.61 -3.69 -8.68
C CYS A 70 7.86 -3.35 -9.51
N PRO A 71 9.07 -3.55 -8.97
CA PRO A 71 10.31 -3.41 -9.73
C PRO A 71 10.49 -4.62 -10.65
N LEU A 72 10.25 -4.44 -11.95
CA LEU A 72 10.37 -5.47 -12.97
C LEU A 72 11.81 -5.54 -13.48
N VAL A 73 12.54 -6.60 -13.11
CA VAL A 73 13.88 -6.87 -13.63
C VAL A 73 13.78 -7.34 -15.08
N VAL A 74 14.21 -6.51 -16.01
CA VAL A 74 14.13 -6.77 -17.47
C VAL A 74 15.49 -7.05 -18.11
N GLY A 75 16.56 -7.01 -17.32
CA GLY A 75 17.91 -7.39 -17.73
C GLY A 75 18.86 -7.46 -16.54
N LYS A 76 20.10 -7.88 -16.77
CA LYS A 76 21.11 -8.08 -15.71
C LYS A 76 21.35 -6.86 -14.81
N SER A 77 21.10 -5.66 -15.33
CA SER A 77 21.28 -4.39 -14.63
C SER A 77 20.22 -3.36 -15.04
N LYS A 78 19.01 -3.82 -15.40
CA LYS A 78 17.93 -2.95 -15.87
C LYS A 78 16.60 -3.32 -15.21
N VAL A 79 15.92 -2.32 -14.68
CA VAL A 79 14.61 -2.44 -14.05
C VAL A 79 13.63 -1.44 -14.68
N ILE A 80 12.38 -1.86 -14.84
CA ILE A 80 11.23 -0.97 -15.03
C ILE A 80 10.56 -0.85 -13.67
N LEU A 81 10.47 0.35 -13.12
CA LEU A 81 9.83 0.59 -11.83
C LEU A 81 8.34 0.86 -12.08
N ALA A 82 7.49 -0.15 -11.92
CA ALA A 82 6.06 0.01 -12.15
C ALA A 82 5.38 0.46 -10.84
N GLU A 83 5.01 1.74 -10.73
CA GLU A 83 4.23 2.29 -9.63
C GLU A 83 2.83 2.68 -10.12
N PHE A 84 1.78 2.24 -9.44
CA PHE A 84 0.40 2.42 -9.92
C PHE A 84 -0.65 2.28 -8.81
N ASN A 85 -1.85 2.77 -9.09
CA ASN A 85 -3.08 2.46 -8.38
C ASN A 85 -4.19 2.06 -9.39
N SER A 86 -5.45 2.03 -8.94
CA SER A 86 -6.59 1.73 -9.83
C SER A 86 -6.88 2.80 -10.88
N GLU A 87 -6.37 4.02 -10.71
CA GLU A 87 -6.60 5.16 -11.61
C GLU A 87 -5.49 5.29 -12.66
N GLY A 88 -4.30 4.74 -12.43
CA GLY A 88 -3.20 4.73 -13.38
C GLY A 88 -1.81 4.73 -12.73
N PRO A 89 -0.77 5.14 -13.49
CA PRO A 89 0.60 5.24 -12.99
C PRO A 89 0.75 6.28 -11.87
N MET A 90 1.56 5.98 -10.86
CA MET A 90 1.90 6.85 -9.72
C MET A 90 3.41 6.93 -9.53
N GLU A 91 4.11 7.48 -10.52
CA GLU A 91 5.56 7.56 -10.53
C GLU A 91 6.09 8.52 -9.44
N THR A 92 6.89 8.01 -8.51
CA THR A 92 7.49 8.75 -7.39
C THR A 92 8.73 9.55 -7.82
N ILE A 93 9.50 9.03 -8.78
CA ILE A 93 10.75 9.63 -9.27
C ILE A 93 10.45 10.46 -10.54
N PRO A 94 11.03 11.67 -10.73
CA PRO A 94 10.83 12.50 -11.92
C PRO A 94 11.62 11.98 -13.14
N LEU A 95 11.56 10.68 -13.39
CA LEU A 95 12.13 9.97 -14.53
C LEU A 95 11.05 9.04 -15.08
N ASP A 96 10.93 8.97 -16.40
CA ASP A 96 10.05 8.01 -17.08
C ASP A 96 10.38 6.58 -16.62
N GLN A 97 9.50 6.01 -15.80
CA GLN A 97 9.71 4.72 -15.14
C GLN A 97 9.29 3.54 -16.03
N SER A 98 8.56 3.80 -17.11
CA SER A 98 8.19 2.81 -18.13
C SER A 98 9.40 2.30 -18.92
N LYS A 99 10.51 3.06 -18.92
CA LYS A 99 11.74 2.72 -19.63
C LYS A 99 12.67 1.89 -18.75
N PRO A 100 13.29 0.81 -19.28
CA PRO A 100 14.33 0.08 -18.58
C PRO A 100 15.49 0.99 -18.19
N ARG A 101 15.77 1.11 -16.88
CA ARG A 101 16.87 1.93 -16.35
C ARG A 101 17.76 1.13 -15.40
N GLN A 102 19.03 1.48 -15.38
CA GLN A 102 20.00 0.95 -14.42
C GLN A 102 19.92 1.67 -13.08
N ASP A 103 19.48 2.94 -13.08
CA ASP A 103 19.34 3.76 -11.88
C ASP A 103 18.41 3.13 -10.84
N PHE A 104 17.35 2.45 -11.29
CA PHE A 104 16.39 1.74 -10.42
C PHE A 104 16.90 0.40 -9.88
N PHE A 105 18.03 -0.11 -10.38
CA PHE A 105 18.60 -1.38 -9.89
C PHE A 105 19.40 -1.18 -8.60
N ASN A 106 19.93 0.02 -8.36
CA ASN A 106 20.77 0.36 -7.21
C ASN A 106 20.08 1.36 -6.25
N TYR A 107 18.78 1.60 -6.43
CA TYR A 107 17.97 2.50 -5.62
C TYR A 107 17.47 1.78 -4.36
#